data_AF-A0A7R9R991-F1
#
_entry.id   AF-A0A7R9R991-F1
#
_cell.length_a   1.000
_cell.length_b   1.000
_cell.length_c   1.000
_cell.angle_alpha   90.00
_cell.angle_beta   90.00
_cell.angle_gamma   90.00
#
_symmetry.space_group_name_H-M   'P 1'
#
loop_
_entity.id
_entity.type
_entity.pdbx_description
1 polymer ?
#
loop_
_entity_poly.entity_id
_entity_poly.type
_entity_poly.pdbx_seq_one_letter_code
_entity_poly.pdbx_strand_id
1 'polypeptide(L)'
;MQIEMLSKKELVNLVIKKHIDLMNRYMQEYRDIGLHESEIAEEIEREKRERSLRNERREVLEEKKKLLLYQAEMIQKRMFEALFQTETGETREKLVKIEKKLEEKYAKIKKAKNGTKEGILLDEIKRELREMPESDKVRLAINMIEAKFDGINASEMELQRLSRVKIDEPIDESRTNMKKLRERKLWLKRRIDRHKEALAHWEKENDNIGDLS
;
A
#
# COMPACT_ATOMS: atom_id res chain seq x y z
N MET A 1 -47.67 -45.37 -26.98
CA MET A 1 -46.44 -44.94 -26.28
C MET A 1 -46.08 -46.06 -25.30
N GLN A 2 -45.15 -46.95 -25.68
CA GLN A 2 -44.69 -48.01 -24.79
C GLN A 2 -43.69 -47.41 -23.80
N ILE A 3 -43.92 -47.61 -22.51
CA ILE A 3 -42.98 -47.29 -21.45
C ILE A 3 -42.18 -48.57 -21.19
N GLU A 4 -40.95 -48.63 -21.67
CA GLU A 4 -40.02 -49.71 -21.30
C GLU A 4 -39.49 -49.43 -19.90
N MET A 5 -39.68 -50.39 -18.98
CA MET A 5 -39.10 -50.31 -17.64
C MET A 5 -37.68 -50.85 -17.68
N LEU A 6 -36.73 -50.01 -17.24
CA LEU A 6 -35.33 -50.40 -17.10
C LEU A 6 -35.18 -51.54 -16.08
N SER A 7 -34.27 -52.47 -16.37
CA SER A 7 -33.88 -53.50 -15.43
C SER A 7 -33.15 -52.90 -14.22
N LYS A 8 -33.15 -53.64 -13.09
CA LYS A 8 -32.43 -53.23 -11.87
C LYS A 8 -30.96 -52.91 -12.15
N LYS A 9 -30.31 -53.70 -13.02
CA LYS A 9 -28.91 -53.51 -13.43
C LYS A 9 -28.70 -52.21 -14.21
N GLU A 10 -29.58 -51.90 -15.15
CA GLU A 10 -29.53 -50.64 -15.90
C GLU A 10 -29.76 -49.42 -15.01
N LEU A 11 -30.69 -49.52 -14.04
CA LEU A 11 -30.93 -48.47 -13.06
C LEU A 11 -29.69 -48.23 -12.17
N VAL A 12 -29.07 -49.29 -11.64
CA VAL A 12 -27.86 -49.17 -10.82
C VAL A 12 -26.69 -48.57 -11.62
N ASN A 13 -26.48 -49.01 -12.86
CA ASN A 13 -25.46 -48.43 -13.74
C ASN A 13 -25.69 -46.93 -14.01
N LEU A 14 -26.96 -46.50 -14.19
CA LEU A 14 -27.29 -45.08 -14.33
C LEU A 14 -26.99 -44.29 -13.05
N VAL A 15 -27.26 -44.87 -11.88
CA VAL A 15 -26.92 -44.24 -10.58
C VAL A 15 -25.41 -44.09 -10.44
N ILE A 16 -24.63 -45.15 -10.69
CA ILE A 16 -23.16 -45.12 -10.67
C ILE A 16 -22.63 -44.03 -11.60
N LYS A 17 -23.07 -44.02 -12.87
CA LYS A 17 -22.67 -43.00 -13.85
C LYS A 17 -22.97 -41.59 -13.35
N LYS A 18 -24.16 -41.35 -12.79
CA LYS A 18 -24.55 -40.05 -12.24
C LYS A 18 -23.67 -39.61 -11.08
N HIS A 19 -23.30 -40.53 -10.18
CA HIS A 19 -22.39 -40.23 -9.09
C HIS A 19 -20.97 -39.89 -9.58
N ILE A 20 -20.45 -40.61 -10.59
CA ILE A 20 -19.17 -40.31 -11.25
C ILE A 20 -19.20 -38.92 -11.90
N ASP A 21 -20.23 -38.62 -12.69
CA ASP A 21 -20.36 -37.33 -13.39
C ASP A 21 -20.46 -36.14 -12.42
N LEU A 22 -21.18 -36.30 -11.31
CA LEU A 22 -21.25 -35.28 -10.25
C LEU A 22 -19.91 -35.13 -9.53
N MET A 23 -19.26 -36.24 -9.19
CA MET A 23 -17.95 -36.22 -8.53
C MET A 23 -16.90 -35.53 -9.40
N ASN A 24 -16.82 -35.85 -10.70
CA ASN A 24 -15.89 -35.23 -11.64
C ASN A 24 -16.11 -33.71 -11.73
N ARG A 25 -17.36 -33.26 -11.80
CA ARG A 25 -17.69 -31.82 -11.77
C ARG A 25 -17.26 -31.15 -10.47
N TYR A 26 -17.54 -31.75 -9.32
CA TYR A 26 -17.12 -31.18 -8.03
C TYR A 26 -15.60 -31.18 -7.86
N MET A 27 -14.89 -32.21 -8.33
CA MET A 27 -13.43 -32.25 -8.30
C MET A 27 -12.80 -31.19 -9.22
N GLN A 28 -13.40 -30.94 -10.39
CA GLN A 28 -12.95 -29.87 -11.28
C GLN A 28 -13.10 -28.51 -10.59
N GLU A 29 -14.30 -28.21 -10.07
CA GLU A 29 -14.56 -26.96 -9.35
C GLU A 29 -13.63 -26.81 -8.12
N TYR A 30 -13.37 -27.90 -7.40
CA TYR A 30 -12.45 -27.90 -6.26
C TYR A 30 -11.02 -27.50 -6.66
N ARG A 31 -10.54 -27.98 -7.82
CA ARG A 31 -9.23 -27.61 -8.37
C ARG A 31 -9.20 -26.17 -8.83
N ASP A 32 -10.23 -25.72 -9.53
CA ASP A 32 -10.33 -24.35 -10.04
C ASP A 32 -10.33 -23.33 -8.88
N ILE A 33 -11.07 -23.62 -7.80
CA ILE A 33 -11.03 -22.81 -6.57
C ILE A 33 -9.63 -22.77 -5.96
N GLY A 34 -8.89 -23.89 -5.99
CA GLY A 34 -7.52 -23.96 -5.48
C GLY A 34 -6.56 -23.03 -6.23
N LEU A 35 -6.70 -22.93 -7.56
CA LEU A 35 -5.92 -21.98 -8.37
C LEU A 35 -6.28 -20.53 -8.01
N HIS A 36 -7.58 -20.24 -7.90
CA HIS A 36 -8.06 -18.90 -7.60
C HIS A 36 -7.67 -18.42 -6.18
N GLU A 37 -7.62 -19.34 -5.20
CA GLU A 37 -7.08 -19.04 -3.86
C GLU A 37 -5.60 -18.65 -3.92
N SER A 38 -4.81 -19.27 -4.80
CA SER A 38 -3.40 -18.93 -4.99
C SER A 38 -3.25 -17.53 -5.58
N GLU A 39 -4.01 -17.21 -6.63
CA GLU A 39 -4.02 -15.89 -7.27
C GLU A 39 -4.38 -14.78 -6.29
N ILE A 40 -5.44 -14.97 -5.50
CA ILE A 40 -5.86 -13.98 -4.49
C ILE A 40 -4.84 -13.87 -3.35
N ALA A 41 -4.19 -14.97 -2.95
CA ALA A 41 -3.13 -14.92 -1.96
C ALA A 41 -1.91 -14.13 -2.46
N GLU A 42 -1.50 -14.35 -3.71
CA GLU A 42 -0.41 -13.60 -4.35
C GLU A 42 -0.74 -12.12 -4.49
N GLU A 43 -1.99 -11.79 -4.84
CA GLU A 43 -2.51 -10.42 -4.88
C GLU A 43 -2.35 -9.74 -3.51
N ILE A 44 -2.87 -10.37 -2.45
CA ILE A 44 -2.78 -9.86 -1.07
C ILE A 44 -1.32 -9.64 -0.66
N GLU A 45 -0.42 -10.57 -0.97
CA GLU A 45 1.01 -10.43 -0.64
C GLU A 45 1.70 -9.35 -1.47
N ARG A 46 1.29 -9.13 -2.73
CA ARG A 46 1.75 -8.00 -3.54
C ARG A 46 1.30 -6.68 -2.93
N GLU A 47 0.01 -6.55 -2.62
CA GLU A 47 -0.54 -5.33 -2.01
C GLU A 47 0.10 -5.00 -0.66
N LYS A 48 0.36 -6.02 0.18
CA LYS A 48 1.11 -5.84 1.44
C LYS A 48 2.52 -5.31 1.20
N ARG A 49 3.26 -5.89 0.24
CA ARG A 49 4.62 -5.44 -0.09
C ARG A 49 4.61 -4.00 -0.59
N GLU A 50 3.71 -3.67 -1.51
CA GLU A 50 3.57 -2.30 -1.99
C GLU A 50 3.22 -1.32 -0.86
N ARG A 51 2.34 -1.72 0.07
CA ARG A 51 2.01 -0.93 1.24
C ARG A 51 3.23 -0.69 2.13
N SER A 52 4.06 -1.71 2.37
CA SER A 52 5.33 -1.55 3.11
C SER A 52 6.24 -0.55 2.42
N LEU A 53 6.47 -0.71 1.13
CA LEU A 53 7.33 0.17 0.33
C LEU A 53 6.84 1.62 0.35
N ARG A 54 5.52 1.85 0.26
CA ARG A 54 4.93 3.20 0.37
C ARG A 54 5.14 3.80 1.76
N ASN A 55 5.01 3.01 2.82
CA ASN A 55 5.23 3.48 4.19
C ASN A 55 6.71 3.82 4.43
N GLU A 56 7.62 2.95 4.03
CA GLU A 56 9.07 3.18 4.10
C GLU A 56 9.43 4.45 3.30
N ARG A 57 8.88 4.61 2.09
CA ARG A 57 9.11 5.80 1.29
C ARG A 57 8.61 7.08 1.97
N ARG A 58 7.45 7.03 2.63
CA ARG A 58 6.91 8.16 3.40
C ARG A 58 7.85 8.54 4.55
N GLU A 59 8.32 7.57 5.34
CA GLU A 59 9.26 7.82 6.44
C GLU A 59 10.56 8.46 5.95
N VAL A 60 11.12 7.94 4.85
CA VAL A 60 12.32 8.51 4.22
C VAL A 60 12.10 9.96 3.77
N LEU A 61 10.94 10.27 3.19
CA LEU A 61 10.61 11.62 2.75
C LEU A 61 10.43 12.58 3.92
N GLU A 62 9.76 12.15 4.99
CA GLU A 62 9.58 12.95 6.21
C GLU A 62 10.94 13.27 6.87
N GLU A 63 11.83 12.29 6.96
CA GLU A 63 13.16 12.50 7.53
C GLU A 63 14.04 13.37 6.62
N LYS A 64 13.97 13.16 5.30
CA LYS A 64 14.64 14.03 4.32
C LYS A 64 14.22 15.48 4.48
N LYS A 65 12.93 15.77 4.67
CA LYS A 65 12.44 17.15 4.90
C LYS A 65 13.06 17.77 6.15
N LYS A 66 13.07 17.04 7.27
CA LYS A 66 13.68 17.52 8.52
C LYS A 66 15.16 17.81 8.35
N LEU A 67 15.89 16.91 7.69
CA LEU A 67 17.31 17.08 7.43
C LEU A 67 17.60 18.30 6.54
N LEU A 68 16.83 18.48 5.46
CA LEU A 68 16.96 19.64 4.57
C LEU A 68 16.68 20.96 5.30
N LEU A 69 15.64 20.98 6.15
CA LEU A 69 15.33 22.14 6.98
C LEU A 69 16.45 22.47 7.97
N TYR A 70 16.99 21.44 8.63
CA TYR A 70 18.13 21.60 9.53
C TYR A 70 19.37 22.13 8.79
N GLN A 71 19.68 21.59 7.61
CA GLN A 71 20.79 22.07 6.79
C GLN A 71 20.61 23.54 6.38
N ALA A 72 19.41 23.94 5.98
CA ALA A 72 19.08 25.33 5.67
C ALA A 72 19.31 26.24 6.88
N GLU A 73 18.84 25.84 8.07
CA GLU A 73 19.06 26.57 9.31
C GLU A 73 20.55 26.70 9.66
N MET A 74 21.36 25.66 9.45
CA MET A 74 22.80 25.70 9.72
C MET A 74 23.56 26.59 8.74
N ILE A 75 23.19 26.57 7.45
CA ILE A 75 23.77 27.49 6.46
C ILE A 75 23.45 28.94 6.83
N GLN A 76 22.20 29.19 7.23
CA GLN A 76 21.79 30.52 7.67
C GLN A 76 22.59 30.98 8.89
N LYS A 77 22.68 30.16 9.95
CA LYS A 77 23.42 30.55 11.16
C LYS A 77 24.87 30.90 10.86
N ARG A 78 25.56 30.09 10.06
CA ARG A 78 26.94 30.36 9.63
C ARG A 78 27.06 31.66 8.80
N MET A 79 26.05 31.94 7.96
CA MET A 79 26.00 33.18 7.19
C MET A 79 25.87 34.40 8.12
N PHE A 80 24.98 34.35 9.12
CA PHE A 80 24.82 35.44 10.10
C PHE A 80 26.05 35.61 11.00
N GLU A 81 26.64 34.52 11.49
CA GLU A 81 27.90 34.55 12.24
C GLU A 81 29.01 35.29 11.49
N ALA A 82 29.17 35.01 10.19
CA ALA A 82 30.15 35.69 9.35
C ALA A 82 29.82 37.18 9.17
N LEU A 83 28.55 37.52 8.97
CA LEU A 83 28.13 38.92 8.81
C LEU A 83 28.28 39.73 10.11
N PHE A 84 28.03 39.14 11.27
CA PHE A 84 28.21 39.84 12.56
C PHE A 84 29.67 40.14 12.91
N GLN A 85 30.62 39.45 12.28
CA GLN A 85 32.05 39.74 12.40
C GLN A 85 32.47 40.94 11.54
N THR A 86 31.79 41.19 10.42
CA THR A 86 32.17 42.24 9.47
C THR A 86 31.32 43.50 9.58
N GLU A 87 30.03 43.35 9.84
CA GLU A 87 29.05 44.45 9.85
C GLU A 87 28.98 45.13 11.23
N THR A 88 28.85 46.46 11.21
CA THR A 88 28.75 47.29 12.42
C THR A 88 27.63 48.33 12.30
N GLY A 89 27.30 49.01 13.41
CA GLY A 89 26.29 50.07 13.44
C GLY A 89 24.89 49.60 13.03
N GLU A 90 24.18 50.45 12.27
CA GLU A 90 22.77 50.23 11.88
C GLU A 90 22.56 48.95 11.06
N THR A 91 23.54 48.57 10.21
CA THR A 91 23.47 47.33 9.42
C THR A 91 23.44 46.10 10.33
N ARG A 92 24.27 46.08 11.36
CA ARG A 92 24.30 44.99 12.34
C ARG A 92 22.97 44.88 13.10
N GLU A 93 22.38 46.01 13.50
CA GLU A 93 21.07 46.01 14.16
C GLU A 93 19.96 45.48 13.26
N LYS A 94 19.97 45.80 11.96
CA LYS A 94 19.04 45.24 10.97
C LYS A 94 19.22 43.72 10.85
N LEU A 95 20.46 43.24 10.76
CA LEU A 95 20.76 41.81 10.69
C LEU A 95 20.25 41.03 11.92
N VAL A 96 20.42 41.57 13.14
CA VAL A 96 19.90 40.95 14.36
C VAL A 96 18.36 40.81 14.31
N LYS A 97 17.66 41.82 13.78
CA LYS A 97 16.20 41.76 13.61
C LYS A 97 15.79 40.70 12.59
N ILE A 98 16.49 40.62 11.46
CA ILE A 98 16.23 39.61 10.42
C ILE A 98 16.49 38.20 10.97
N GLU A 99 17.63 37.98 11.63
CA GLU A 99 17.99 36.68 12.22
C GLU A 99 16.89 36.20 13.17
N LYS A 100 16.45 37.04 14.11
CA LYS A 100 15.38 36.69 15.07
C LYS A 100 14.07 36.32 14.36
N LYS A 101 13.66 37.10 13.35
CA LYS A 101 12.46 36.78 12.55
C LYS A 101 12.60 35.42 11.85
N LEU A 102 13.78 35.09 11.36
CA LEU A 102 14.04 33.84 10.68
C LEU A 102 13.99 32.67 11.68
N GLU A 103 14.65 32.78 12.83
CA GLU A 103 14.60 31.77 13.90
C GLU A 103 13.16 31.45 14.34
N GLU A 104 12.33 32.49 14.51
CA GLU A 104 10.91 32.32 14.81
C GLU A 104 10.17 31.55 13.72
N LYS A 105 10.48 31.80 12.44
CA LYS A 105 9.88 31.06 11.31
C LYS A 105 10.33 29.60 11.28
N TYR A 106 11.62 29.29 11.46
CA TYR A 106 12.09 27.90 11.57
C TYR A 106 11.43 27.16 12.74
N ALA A 107 11.29 27.81 13.90
CA ALA A 107 10.60 27.23 15.04
C ALA A 107 9.12 26.93 14.74
N LYS A 108 8.44 27.81 13.97
CA LYS A 108 7.07 27.57 13.49
C LYS A 108 7.01 26.42 12.50
N ILE A 109 7.96 26.30 11.57
CA ILE A 109 8.02 25.19 10.61
C ILE A 109 8.18 23.85 11.35
N LYS A 110 9.11 23.75 12.30
CA LYS A 110 9.32 22.52 13.09
C LYS A 110 8.07 22.06 13.86
N LYS A 111 7.16 23.00 14.18
CA LYS A 111 5.88 22.74 14.85
C LYS A 111 4.72 22.54 13.85
N ALA A 112 4.92 22.88 12.58
CA ALA A 112 3.88 22.77 11.57
C ALA A 112 3.63 21.28 11.26
N LYS A 113 2.37 20.88 11.32
CA LYS A 113 1.91 19.52 10.93
C LYS A 113 1.29 19.49 9.53
N ASN A 114 1.28 20.63 8.83
CA ASN A 114 0.62 20.80 7.53
C ASN A 114 1.62 21.38 6.53
N GLY A 115 1.86 20.66 5.43
CA GLY A 115 2.76 21.07 4.35
C GLY A 115 2.39 22.40 3.69
N THR A 116 1.11 22.79 3.68
CA THR A 116 0.69 24.11 3.16
C THR A 116 1.22 25.25 4.03
N LYS A 117 1.15 25.10 5.36
CA LYS A 117 1.67 26.10 6.30
C LYS A 117 3.20 26.15 6.26
N GLU A 118 3.83 24.98 6.11
CA GLU A 118 5.28 24.89 5.91
C GLU A 118 5.72 25.64 4.65
N GLY A 119 5.07 25.41 3.50
CA GLY A 119 5.39 26.10 2.24
C GLY A 119 5.31 27.62 2.36
N ILE A 120 4.25 28.15 2.97
CA ILE A 120 4.10 29.60 3.22
C ILE A 120 5.27 30.13 4.05
N LEU A 121 5.65 29.45 5.13
CA LEU A 121 6.75 29.88 5.99
C LEU A 121 8.11 29.82 5.27
N LEU A 122 8.33 28.84 4.39
CA LEU A 122 9.53 28.78 3.54
C LEU A 122 9.60 29.97 2.59
N ASP A 123 8.49 30.33 1.95
CA ASP A 123 8.43 31.50 1.05
C ASP A 123 8.65 32.81 1.82
N GLU A 124 8.12 32.92 3.04
CA GLU A 124 8.40 34.06 3.91
C GLU A 124 9.89 34.14 4.29
N ILE A 125 10.56 33.01 4.56
CA ILE A 125 12.00 32.98 4.80
C ILE A 125 12.75 33.46 3.55
N LYS A 126 12.40 32.95 2.35
CA LYS A 126 13.00 33.39 1.08
C LYS A 126 12.88 34.91 0.92
N ARG A 127 11.73 35.50 1.27
CA ARG A 127 11.51 36.94 1.20
C ARG A 127 12.41 37.73 2.17
N GLU A 128 12.53 37.30 3.42
CA GLU A 128 13.39 37.99 4.41
C GLU A 128 14.87 37.86 4.04
N LEU A 129 15.29 36.73 3.46
CA LEU A 129 16.66 36.55 2.97
C LEU A 129 17.02 37.48 1.79
N ARG A 130 16.04 37.99 1.05
CA ARG A 130 16.29 38.99 -0.01
C ARG A 130 16.63 40.38 0.53
N GLU A 131 16.38 40.64 1.82
CA GLU A 131 16.76 41.91 2.48
C GLU A 131 18.23 41.90 2.93
N MET A 132 18.96 40.80 2.70
CA MET A 132 20.35 40.64 3.11
C MET A 132 21.30 41.50 2.25
N PRO A 133 22.46 41.93 2.79
CA PRO A 133 23.45 42.69 2.04
C PRO A 133 23.93 41.97 0.78
N GLU A 134 24.10 42.71 -0.32
CA GLU A 134 24.58 42.14 -1.57
C GLU A 134 26.08 41.79 -1.49
N SER A 135 26.36 40.51 -1.43
CA SER A 135 27.71 39.93 -1.43
C SER A 135 27.66 38.58 -2.12
N ASP A 136 28.70 38.23 -2.88
CA ASP A 136 28.78 36.94 -3.57
C ASP A 136 28.66 35.76 -2.60
N LYS A 137 29.24 35.89 -1.40
CA LYS A 137 29.17 34.86 -0.35
C LYS A 137 27.76 34.71 0.22
N VAL A 138 27.08 35.84 0.44
CA VAL A 138 25.69 35.87 0.95
C VAL A 138 24.74 35.30 -0.09
N ARG A 139 24.88 35.71 -1.35
CA ARG A 139 24.08 35.18 -2.47
C ARG A 139 24.28 33.68 -2.64
N LEU A 140 25.51 33.18 -2.53
CA LEU A 140 25.79 31.75 -2.57
C LEU A 140 25.07 31.00 -1.43
N ALA A 141 25.15 31.51 -0.20
CA ALA A 141 24.48 30.91 0.95
C ALA A 141 22.95 30.88 0.79
N ILE A 142 22.36 31.98 0.31
CA ILE A 142 20.92 32.07 0.02
C ILE A 142 20.52 31.05 -1.04
N ASN A 143 21.26 30.95 -2.16
CA ASN A 143 20.98 29.97 -3.20
C ASN A 143 21.04 28.52 -2.67
N MET A 144 22.00 28.23 -1.78
CA MET A 144 22.08 26.91 -1.14
C MET A 144 20.88 26.63 -0.23
N ILE A 145 20.40 27.63 0.51
CA ILE A 145 19.19 27.53 1.35
C ILE A 145 17.96 27.28 0.47
N GLU A 146 17.78 28.08 -0.59
CA GLU A 146 16.65 27.95 -1.52
C GLU A 146 16.61 26.56 -2.17
N ALA A 147 17.77 26.02 -2.57
CA ALA A 147 17.86 24.65 -3.08
C ALA A 147 17.43 23.59 -2.06
N LYS A 148 17.63 23.81 -0.75
CA LYS A 148 17.08 22.92 0.28
C LYS A 148 15.57 23.03 0.36
N PHE A 149 15.02 24.23 0.29
CA PHE A 149 13.58 24.46 0.31
C PHE A 149 12.88 23.84 -0.90
N ASP A 150 13.49 23.91 -2.07
CA ASP A 150 12.96 23.25 -3.26
C ASP A 150 12.97 21.72 -3.10
N GLY A 151 14.00 21.17 -2.44
CA GLY A 151 14.04 19.77 -2.04
C GLY A 151 12.96 19.37 -1.02
N ILE A 152 12.60 20.26 -0.09
CA ILE A 152 11.50 20.08 0.86
C ILE A 152 10.17 20.05 0.10
N ASN A 153 9.95 21.03 -0.79
CA ASN A 153 8.73 21.13 -1.60
C ASN A 153 8.56 19.90 -2.51
N ALA A 154 9.62 19.44 -3.16
CA ALA A 154 9.59 18.22 -3.97
C ALA A 154 9.20 16.98 -3.13
N SER A 155 9.73 16.89 -1.91
CA SER A 155 9.41 15.78 -0.99
C SER A 155 7.95 15.85 -0.51
N GLU A 156 7.44 17.05 -0.24
CA GLU A 156 6.04 17.28 0.11
C GLU A 156 5.08 16.92 -1.03
N MET A 157 5.41 17.29 -2.27
CA MET A 157 4.63 16.91 -3.45
C MET A 157 4.55 15.39 -3.60
N GLU A 158 5.64 14.67 -3.33
CA GLU A 158 5.67 13.21 -3.37
C GLU A 158 4.83 12.60 -2.25
N LEU A 159 4.93 13.12 -1.01
CA LEU A 159 4.09 12.70 0.12
C LEU A 159 2.59 12.84 -0.19
N GLN A 160 2.20 13.95 -0.82
CA GLN A 160 0.82 14.18 -1.24
C GLN A 160 0.34 13.22 -2.34
N ARG A 161 1.25 12.73 -3.19
CA ARG A 161 0.90 11.70 -4.19
C ARG A 161 0.70 10.34 -3.52
N LEU A 162 1.56 10.00 -2.56
CA LEU A 162 1.47 8.74 -1.81
C LEU A 162 0.19 8.67 -0.96
N SER A 163 -0.28 9.78 -0.40
CA SER A 163 -1.50 9.83 0.42
C SER A 163 -2.81 9.70 -0.36
N ARG A 164 -2.81 9.93 -1.67
CA ARG A 164 -4.00 9.81 -2.54
C ARG A 164 -4.31 8.37 -2.95
N VAL A 165 -3.39 7.43 -2.72
CA VAL A 165 -3.62 6.01 -3.01
C VAL A 165 -4.50 5.45 -1.87
N LYS A 166 -5.74 5.06 -2.19
CA LYS A 166 -6.63 4.42 -1.21
C LYS A 166 -5.97 3.17 -0.65
N ILE A 167 -5.86 3.10 0.67
CA ILE A 167 -5.01 2.09 1.33
C ILE A 167 -5.77 0.78 1.51
N ASP A 168 -7.09 0.78 1.77
CA ASP A 168 -7.76 -0.39 2.38
C ASP A 168 -8.90 -1.07 1.59
N GLU A 169 -9.49 -0.45 0.56
CA GLU A 169 -10.61 -1.06 -0.19
C GLU A 169 -10.25 -2.42 -0.87
N PRO A 170 -9.09 -2.60 -1.52
CA PRO A 170 -8.79 -3.83 -2.25
C PRO A 170 -8.54 -5.07 -1.36
N ILE A 171 -7.94 -4.86 -0.19
CA ILE A 171 -7.56 -5.96 0.71
C ILE A 171 -8.79 -6.59 1.38
N ASP A 172 -9.77 -5.76 1.80
CA ASP A 172 -10.94 -6.25 2.50
C ASP A 172 -11.92 -6.98 1.56
N GLU A 173 -12.03 -6.54 0.31
CA GLU A 173 -12.75 -7.28 -0.73
C GLU A 173 -12.07 -8.63 -1.02
N SER A 174 -10.75 -8.64 -1.19
CA SER A 174 -9.97 -9.85 -1.43
C SER A 174 -10.06 -10.86 -0.28
N ARG A 175 -10.04 -10.38 0.97
CA ARG A 175 -10.24 -11.22 2.17
C ARG A 175 -11.65 -11.80 2.25
N THR A 176 -12.65 -11.00 1.88
CA THR A 176 -14.06 -11.46 1.85
C THR A 176 -14.25 -12.54 0.79
N ASN A 177 -13.63 -12.39 -0.39
CA ASN A 177 -13.66 -13.39 -1.46
C ASN A 177 -12.95 -14.69 -1.05
N MET A 178 -11.79 -14.59 -0.40
CA MET A 178 -11.07 -15.74 0.17
C MET A 178 -11.92 -16.52 1.17
N LYS A 179 -12.68 -15.86 2.04
CA LYS A 179 -13.58 -16.54 2.98
C LYS A 179 -14.65 -17.36 2.26
N LYS A 180 -15.31 -16.77 1.25
CA LYS A 180 -16.34 -17.46 0.44
C LYS A 180 -15.77 -18.67 -0.30
N LEU A 181 -14.58 -18.54 -0.87
CA LEU A 181 -13.90 -19.65 -1.58
C LEU A 181 -13.58 -20.80 -0.64
N ARG A 182 -13.08 -20.51 0.58
CA ARG A 182 -12.81 -21.55 1.60
C ARG A 182 -14.07 -22.28 2.03
N GLU A 183 -15.17 -21.56 2.25
CA GLU A 183 -16.47 -22.14 2.58
C GLU A 183 -16.97 -23.07 1.47
N ARG A 184 -16.85 -22.63 0.19
CA ARG A 184 -17.22 -23.44 -0.97
C ARG A 184 -16.34 -24.68 -1.11
N LYS A 185 -15.03 -24.55 -0.93
CA LYS A 185 -14.06 -25.67 -0.98
C LYS A 185 -14.37 -26.73 0.08
N LEU A 186 -14.73 -26.31 1.30
CA LEU A 186 -15.16 -27.22 2.36
C LEU A 186 -16.45 -27.96 2.00
N TRP A 187 -17.42 -27.25 1.43
CA TRP A 187 -18.67 -27.85 0.96
C TRP A 187 -18.43 -28.88 -0.16
N LEU A 188 -17.59 -28.55 -1.13
CA LEU A 188 -17.20 -29.45 -2.23
C LEU A 188 -16.52 -30.71 -1.71
N LYS A 189 -15.57 -30.57 -0.77
CA LYS A 189 -14.89 -31.72 -0.15
C LYS A 189 -15.89 -32.69 0.48
N ARG A 190 -16.81 -32.18 1.32
CA ARG A 190 -17.86 -33.01 1.95
C ARG A 190 -18.77 -33.67 0.91
N ARG A 191 -19.06 -33.01 -0.22
CA ARG A 191 -19.87 -33.60 -1.29
C ARG A 191 -19.12 -34.69 -2.04
N ILE A 192 -17.86 -34.46 -2.39
CA ILE A 192 -17.01 -35.47 -3.03
C ILE A 192 -16.93 -36.72 -2.14
N ASP A 193 -16.69 -36.56 -0.84
CA ASP A 193 -16.60 -37.68 0.10
C ASP A 193 -17.91 -38.49 0.16
N ARG A 194 -19.07 -37.82 0.25
CA ARG A 194 -20.38 -38.49 0.19
C ARG A 194 -20.63 -39.20 -1.14
N HIS A 195 -20.18 -38.64 -2.26
CA HIS A 195 -20.32 -39.28 -3.56
C HIS A 195 -19.43 -40.53 -3.67
N LYS A 196 -18.24 -40.53 -3.06
CA LYS A 196 -17.36 -41.71 -2.97
C LYS A 196 -17.98 -42.83 -2.14
N GLU A 197 -18.54 -42.49 -0.97
CA GLU A 197 -19.25 -43.46 -0.12
C GLU A 197 -20.44 -44.10 -0.84
N ALA A 198 -21.24 -43.27 -1.53
CA ALA A 198 -22.37 -43.76 -2.31
C ALA A 198 -21.93 -44.62 -3.51
N LEU A 199 -20.84 -44.26 -4.19
CA LEU A 199 -20.28 -45.07 -5.28
C LEU A 199 -19.88 -46.45 -4.77
N ALA A 200 -19.12 -46.52 -3.68
CA ALA A 200 -18.70 -47.80 -3.10
C ALA A 200 -19.91 -48.68 -2.72
N HIS A 201 -20.99 -48.08 -2.23
CA HIS A 201 -22.24 -48.80 -1.97
C HIS A 201 -22.89 -49.34 -3.25
N TRP A 202 -23.04 -48.50 -4.29
CA TRP A 202 -23.70 -48.88 -5.54
C TRP A 202 -22.88 -49.85 -6.38
N GLU A 203 -21.56 -49.74 -6.38
CA GLU A 203 -20.64 -50.70 -7.00
C GLU A 203 -20.81 -52.08 -6.35
N LYS A 204 -20.83 -52.13 -5.01
CA LYS A 204 -21.10 -53.37 -4.27
C LYS A 204 -22.48 -53.96 -4.59
N GLU A 205 -23.51 -53.13 -4.68
CA GLU A 205 -24.86 -53.58 -5.06
C GLU A 205 -24.90 -54.08 -6.51
N ASN A 206 -24.14 -53.48 -7.43
CA ASN A 206 -24.03 -53.90 -8.82
C ASN A 206 -23.36 -55.27 -8.95
N ASP A 207 -22.31 -55.52 -8.18
CA ASP A 207 -21.62 -56.81 -8.13
C ASP A 207 -22.54 -57.92 -7.60
N ASN A 208 -23.28 -57.64 -6.52
CA ASN A 208 -24.27 -58.58 -5.97
C ASN A 208 -25.40 -58.91 -6.95
N ILE A 209 -25.77 -57.99 -7.86
CA ILE A 209 -26.76 -58.24 -8.92
C ILE A 209 -26.16 -59.13 -10.02
N GLY A 210 -24.85 -59.03 -10.28
CA GLY A 210 -24.13 -59.89 -11.22
C GLY A 210 -23.92 -61.32 -10.73
N ASP A 211 -23.76 -61.52 -9.42
CA ASP A 211 -23.59 -62.85 -8.80
C ASP A 211 -24.91 -63.65 -8.68
N LEU A 212 -26.06 -63.00 -8.91
CA LEU A 212 -27.40 -63.59 -8.81
C LEU A 212 -28.07 -63.87 -10.18
N SER A 213 -27.38 -63.60 -11.29
CA SER A 213 -27.84 -63.81 -12.67
C SER A 213 -27.10 -64.94 -13.37
#